data_AF-A0A2H0VRK9-F1
#
_entry.id   AF-A0A2H0VRK9-F1
#
_cell.length_a   1.000
_cell.length_b   1.000
_cell.length_c   1.000
_cell.angle_alpha   90.00
_cell.angle_beta   90.00
_cell.angle_gamma   90.00
#
_symmetry.space_group_name_H-M   'P 1'
#
loop_
_entity.id
_entity.type
_entity.pdbx_description
1 polymer ?
#
loop_
_entity_poly.entity_id
_entity_poly.type
_entity_poly.pdbx_seq_one_letter_code
_entity_poly.pdbx_strand_id
1 'polypeptide(L)' 'MRMRERNVSSRQIFDVLRNGKGIDGPKLDKYGDWRIKLKRFSAGRIVQVVIVVKSNHLEVVTVI' A
#
# COMPACT_ATOMS: atom_id res chain seq x y z
N MET A 1 2.03 -14.22 -4.00
CA MET A 1 1.03 -14.37 -5.08
C MET A 1 -0.25 -13.64 -4.64
N ARG A 2 -0.50 -12.39 -5.08
CA ARG A 2 -1.74 -11.62 -4.77
C ARG A 2 -2.03 -10.47 -5.77
N MET A 3 -1.02 -9.94 -6.48
CA MET A 3 -1.20 -8.77 -7.37
C MET A 3 -1.83 -9.09 -8.72
N ARG A 4 -1.37 -10.17 -9.39
CA ARG A 4 -1.93 -10.63 -10.68
C ARG A 4 -3.41 -10.98 -10.57
N GLU A 5 -3.81 -11.65 -9.49
CA GLU A 5 -5.21 -12.01 -9.20
C GLU A 5 -6.11 -10.78 -8.98
N ARG A 6 -5.55 -9.68 -8.48
CA ARG A 6 -6.27 -8.42 -8.26
C ARG A 6 -6.23 -7.49 -9.48
N ASN A 7 -5.61 -7.94 -10.58
CA ASN A 7 -5.40 -7.16 -11.78
C ASN A 7 -4.78 -5.77 -11.48
N VAL A 8 -3.82 -5.74 -10.54
CA VAL A 8 -3.04 -4.54 -10.20
C VAL A 8 -1.60 -4.72 -10.64
N SER A 9 -1.11 -3.76 -11.41
CA SER A 9 0.26 -3.71 -11.90
C SER A 9 1.21 -3.03 -10.92
N SER A 10 2.51 -3.35 -11.00
CA SER A 10 3.55 -2.66 -10.24
C SER A 10 3.55 -1.16 -10.50
N ARG A 11 3.25 -0.73 -11.73
CA ARG A 11 3.18 0.70 -12.09
C ARG A 11 2.11 1.44 -11.30
N GLN A 12 0.93 0.83 -11.11
CA GLN A 12 -0.14 1.41 -10.29
C GLN A 12 0.27 1.47 -8.81
N ILE A 13 0.96 0.45 -8.31
CA ILE A 13 1.49 0.45 -6.94
C ILE A 13 2.49 1.60 -6.76
N PHE A 14 3.46 1.74 -7.64
CA PHE A 14 4.45 2.83 -7.57
C PHE A 14 3.81 4.21 -7.70
N ASP A 15 2.75 4.36 -8.51
CA ASP A 15 2.00 5.62 -8.58
C ASP A 15 1.29 5.94 -7.25
N VAL A 16 0.70 4.93 -6.58
CA VAL A 16 0.13 5.10 -5.24
C VAL A 16 1.22 5.43 -4.20
N LEU A 17 2.39 4.80 -4.26
CA LEU A 17 3.49 5.06 -3.32
C LEU A 17 4.06 6.48 -3.49
N ARG A 18 4.20 6.95 -4.73
CA ARG A 18 4.79 8.26 -5.03
C ARG A 18 3.81 9.41 -4.79
N ASN A 19 2.54 9.19 -5.11
CA ASN A 19 1.57 10.28 -5.24
C ASN A 19 0.24 10.02 -4.51
N GLY A 20 0.14 8.94 -3.74
CA GLY A 20 -1.07 8.57 -3.00
C GLY A 20 -1.30 9.43 -1.77
N LYS A 21 -2.53 9.43 -1.28
CA LYS A 21 -2.92 10.11 -0.04
C LYS A 21 -3.15 9.09 1.07
N GLY A 22 -2.74 9.43 2.29
CA GLY A 22 -3.06 8.67 3.50
C GLY A 22 -4.58 8.61 3.70
N ILE A 23 -5.10 7.44 4.07
CA ILE A 23 -6.53 7.24 4.38
C ILE A 23 -6.78 7.39 5.87
N ASP A 24 -5.88 6.82 6.67
CA ASP A 24 -5.88 6.83 8.13
C ASP A 24 -4.48 7.26 8.61
N GLY A 25 -4.36 7.64 9.88
CA GLY A 25 -3.06 7.73 10.54
C GLY A 25 -2.34 6.37 10.61
N PRO A 26 -1.00 6.35 10.76
CA PRO A 26 -0.24 5.11 10.98
C PRO A 26 -0.80 4.32 12.17
N LYS A 27 -0.93 3.00 12.01
CA LYS A 27 -1.40 2.10 13.08
C LYS A 27 -0.37 1.01 13.34
N LEU A 28 0.00 0.83 14.60
CA LEU A 28 0.77 -0.34 15.03
C LEU A 28 -0.09 -1.59 14.84
N ASP A 29 0.52 -2.64 14.31
CA ASP A 29 -0.11 -3.96 14.28
C ASP A 29 0.30 -4.83 15.47
N LYS A 30 -0.26 -6.04 15.52
CA LYS A 30 -0.02 -7.00 16.60
C LYS A 30 1.43 -7.47 16.73
N TYR A 31 2.28 -7.17 15.75
CA TYR A 31 3.71 -7.49 15.76
C TYR A 31 4.58 -6.28 16.11
N GLY A 32 3.97 -5.12 16.39
CA GLY A 32 4.70 -3.88 16.66
C GLY A 32 5.18 -3.15 15.41
N ASP A 33 4.76 -3.57 14.22
CA ASP A 33 5.12 -2.89 12.97
C ASP A 33 4.11 -1.78 12.64
N TRP A 34 4.60 -0.67 12.10
CA TRP A 34 3.73 0.42 11.66
C TRP A 34 3.10 0.11 10.31
N ARG A 35 1.77 0.14 10.25
CA ARG A 35 1.01 0.01 9.00
C ARG A 35 0.48 1.36 8.54
N ILE A 36 0.76 1.69 7.28
CA ILE A 36 0.33 2.92 6.63
C ILE A 36 -0.54 2.55 5.43
N LYS A 37 -1.72 3.16 5.31
CA LYS A 37 -2.63 2.95 4.18
C LYS A 37 -2.62 4.17 3.26
N LEU A 38 -2.32 3.95 1.99
CA LEU A 38 -2.38 4.95 0.94
C LEU A 38 -3.46 4.56 -0.08
N LYS A 39 -4.16 5.53 -0.65
CA LYS A 39 -5.00 5.33 -1.84
C LYS A 39 -4.69 6.34 -2.93
N ARG A 40 -4.93 5.93 -4.16
CA ARG A 40 -4.93 6.81 -5.34
C ARG A 40 -5.86 6.26 -6.41
N PHE A 41 -6.43 7.15 -7.21
CA PHE A 41 -7.09 6.76 -8.46
C PHE A 41 -6.02 6.57 -9.54
N SER A 42 -5.88 5.35 -10.06
CA SER A 42 -4.85 5.01 -11.05
C SER A 42 -5.41 4.00 -12.07
N ALA A 43 -5.26 4.31 -13.36
CA ALA A 43 -5.80 3.53 -14.47
C ALA A 43 -7.30 3.18 -14.32
N GLY A 44 -8.13 4.21 -14.07
CA GLY A 44 -9.59 4.08 -14.07
C GLY A 44 -10.20 3.45 -12.81
N ARG A 45 -9.41 3.16 -11.76
CA ARG A 45 -9.90 2.60 -10.50
C ARG A 45 -9.17 3.18 -9.29
N ILE A 46 -9.79 3.07 -8.11
CA ILE A 46 -9.11 3.33 -6.84
C ILE A 46 -8.23 2.13 -6.52
N VAL A 47 -6.94 2.38 -6.28
CA VAL A 47 -5.98 1.39 -5.81
C VAL A 47 -5.56 1.80 -4.40
N GLN A 48 -5.68 0.87 -3.45
CA GLN A 48 -5.23 1.05 -2.08
C GLN A 48 -4.01 0.17 -1.81
N VAL A 49 -2.98 0.74 -1.19
CA VAL A 49 -1.76 0.04 -0.82
C VAL A 49 -1.53 0.17 0.69
N VAL A 50 -1.21 -0.95 1.33
CA VAL A 50 -0.81 -1.02 2.74
C VAL A 50 0.69 -1.28 2.81
N ILE A 51 1.40 -0.30 3.37
CA ILE A 51 2.84 -0.33 3.62
C ILE A 51 3.05 -0.75 5.07
N VAL A 52 4.03 -1.62 5.31
CA VAL A 52 4.52 -1.97 6.63
C VAL A 52 5.93 -1.42 6.78
N VAL A 53 6.12 -0.59 7.80
CA VAL A 53 7.42 -0.02 8.15
C VAL A 53 8.01 -0.89 9.24
N LYS A 54 9.06 -1.65 8.89
CA LYS A 54 9.87 -2.39 9.83
C LYS A 54 11.08 -1.52 10.19
N SER A 55 11.64 -1.70 11.38
CA SER A 55 12.78 -0.90 11.88
C SER A 55 13.96 -0.81 10.89
N ASN A 56 14.12 -1.82 10.01
CA ASN A 56 15.25 -1.90 9.08
C ASN A 56 14.87 -1.84 7.58
N HIS A 57 13.59 -1.84 7.19
CA HIS A 57 13.15 -1.73 5.78
C HIS A 57 11.63 -1.51 5.60
N LEU A 58 11.22 -0.99 4.44
CA LEU A 58 9.82 -0.80 4.04
C LEU A 58 9.32 -1.99 3.21
N GLU A 59 8.22 -2.63 3.61
CA GLU A 59 7.58 -3.71 2.85
C GLU A 59 6.17 -3.33 2.38
N VAL A 60 5.86 -3.60 1.12
CA VAL A 60 4.49 -3.46 0.58
C VAL A 60 3.74 -4.77 0.78
N VAL A 61 2.80 -4.79 1.73
CA VAL A 61 2.23 -6.06 2.22
C VAL A 61 0.90 -6.41 1.56
N THR A 62 0.05 -5.41 1.28
CA THR A 62 -1.28 -5.67 0.70
C THR A 62 -1.69 -4.58 -0.26
N VAL A 63 -2.21 -4.99 -1.42
CA VAL A 63 -2.92 -4.11 -2.35
C VAL A 63 -4.39 -4.50 -2.31
N ILE A 64 -5.27 -3.56 -2.01
CA ILE A 64 -6.73 -3.74 -1.98
C ILE A 64 -7.33 -3.00 -3.17
#